data_AF-A0A3C1RBT3-F1
#
_entry.id   AF-A0A3C1RBT3-F1
#
_cell.length_a   1.000
_cell.length_b   1.000
_cell.length_c   1.000
_cell.angle_alpha   90.00
_cell.angle_beta   90.00
_cell.angle_gamma   90.00
#
_symmetry.space_group_name_H-M   'P 1'
#
loop_
_entity.id
_entity.type
_entity.pdbx_description
1 polymer ?
#
loop_
_entity_poly.entity_id
_entity_poly.type
_entity_poly.pdbx_seq_one_letter_code
_entity_poly.pdbx_strand_id
1 'polypeptide(L)'
;MKSINIMAAPVEQIKDVRLIIHIENKKPIELMDLTKSLVSLASQFNDYVKTTANVEHREAKLYVKEIKSGSVILDLIEIATVGALPFIENINTIVGFAEYLKTGFQYFLGNKETKNPEFSTKDCNDFSQIVNPIAKDNGSQININTTINGDVTNVLVMTSLEANAFQNIIKSESKQMLLPEQKGSHEKVVMYFDTTKSNIKADTGNRAIIESIDKKSARVIFDTDDLKEKILKGEENPLTTGYVVDVKVENVKDKLAAYKVMVLHETFQLDENA
;
A
#
# COMPACT_ATOMS: atom_id res chain seq x y z
N MET A 1 52.66 27.60 37.27
CA MET A 1 51.22 27.32 37.07
C MET A 1 50.97 27.25 35.56
N LYS A 2 50.60 26.09 35.02
CA LYS A 2 50.17 25.95 33.62
C LYS A 2 48.67 26.21 33.57
N SER A 3 48.26 27.27 32.89
CA SER A 3 46.85 27.55 32.61
C SER A 3 46.35 26.54 31.58
N ILE A 4 45.38 25.73 31.96
CA ILE A 4 44.66 24.82 31.05
C ILE A 4 43.66 25.67 30.30
N ASN A 5 43.90 25.86 29.00
CA ASN A 5 42.94 26.48 28.10
C ASN A 5 41.90 25.42 27.74
N ILE A 6 40.73 25.48 28.37
CA ILE A 6 39.60 24.62 28.01
C ILE A 6 39.02 25.20 26.73
N MET A 7 39.39 24.64 25.58
CA MET A 7 38.67 24.90 24.35
C MET A 7 37.27 24.32 24.51
N ALA A 8 36.27 25.21 24.56
CA ALA A 8 34.88 24.81 24.45
C ALA A 8 34.68 24.09 23.12
N ALA A 9 34.11 22.88 23.17
CA ALA A 9 33.68 22.18 21.96
C ALA A 9 32.72 23.10 21.17
N PRO A 10 32.74 23.07 19.82
CA PRO A 10 31.85 23.90 19.03
C PRO A 10 30.41 23.53 19.36
N VAL A 11 29.60 24.54 19.71
CA VAL A 11 28.15 24.37 19.84
C VAL A 11 27.62 24.08 18.44
N GLU A 12 27.36 22.82 18.16
CA GLU A 12 26.79 22.37 16.89
C GLU A 12 25.38 22.95 16.75
N GLN A 13 25.11 23.61 15.62
CA GLN A 13 23.90 24.38 15.40
C GLN A 13 22.69 23.44 15.27
N ILE A 14 21.72 23.56 16.19
CA ILE A 14 20.48 22.75 16.16
C ILE A 14 19.75 23.05 14.84
N LYS A 15 19.56 22.02 14.01
CA LYS A 15 18.79 22.18 12.76
C LYS A 15 17.29 22.26 13.08
N ASP A 16 16.63 23.31 12.59
CA ASP A 16 15.17 23.46 12.68
C ASP A 16 14.53 22.71 11.50
N VAL A 17 14.09 21.48 11.75
CA VAL A 17 13.42 20.62 10.76
C VAL A 17 11.93 20.51 11.09
N ARG A 18 11.06 20.85 10.14
CA ARG A 18 9.60 20.80 10.32
C ARG A 18 8.90 20.25 9.08
N LEU A 19 7.80 19.54 9.30
CA LEU A 19 6.78 19.32 8.29
C LEU A 19 5.71 20.42 8.49
N ILE A 20 5.42 21.18 7.44
CA ILE A 20 4.48 22.29 7.47
C ILE A 20 3.26 21.90 6.65
N ILE A 21 2.09 21.98 7.26
CA ILE A 21 0.81 21.84 6.56
C ILE A 21 0.10 23.18 6.58
N HIS A 22 -0.25 23.67 5.40
CA HIS A 22 -0.98 24.92 5.22
C HIS A 22 -2.27 24.65 4.45
N ILE A 23 -3.42 24.83 5.11
CA ILE A 23 -4.75 24.73 4.52
C ILE A 23 -5.33 26.13 4.33
N GLU A 24 -5.46 26.54 3.09
CA GLU A 24 -6.12 27.76 2.68
C GLU A 24 -7.61 27.49 2.45
N ASN A 25 -8.44 27.85 3.41
CA ASN A 25 -9.89 27.61 3.39
C ASN A 25 -10.68 28.87 2.98
N LYS A 26 -11.81 28.68 2.30
CA LYS A 26 -12.81 29.72 1.98
C LYS A 26 -13.95 29.73 2.99
N LYS A 27 -14.24 28.59 3.60
CA LYS A 27 -15.23 28.45 4.69
C LYS A 27 -14.55 27.93 5.96
N PRO A 28 -15.14 28.18 7.15
CA PRO A 28 -14.66 27.53 8.37
C PRO A 28 -14.58 26.01 8.19
N ILE A 29 -13.45 25.42 8.56
CA ILE A 29 -13.25 23.98 8.49
C ILE A 29 -14.01 23.31 9.64
N GLU A 30 -14.75 22.24 9.36
CA GLU A 30 -15.36 21.44 10.42
C GLU A 30 -14.28 20.82 11.31
N LEU A 31 -14.41 20.99 12.63
CA LEU A 31 -13.44 20.50 13.61
C LEU A 31 -13.16 19.00 13.44
N MET A 32 -14.19 18.22 13.15
CA MET A 32 -14.06 16.78 12.96
C MET A 32 -13.27 16.43 11.69
N ASP A 33 -13.45 17.18 10.62
CA ASP A 33 -12.72 16.97 9.36
C ASP A 33 -11.24 17.33 9.53
N LEU A 34 -10.95 18.46 10.19
CA LEU A 34 -9.57 18.82 10.53
C LEU A 34 -8.94 17.76 11.44
N THR A 35 -9.62 17.33 12.49
CA THR A 35 -9.09 16.34 13.44
C THR A 35 -8.81 15.00 12.75
N LYS A 36 -9.70 14.53 11.87
CA LYS A 36 -9.48 13.30 11.10
C LYS A 36 -8.28 13.40 10.18
N SER A 37 -8.10 14.54 9.50
CA SER A 37 -6.91 14.79 8.68
C SER A 37 -5.62 14.67 9.50
N LEU A 38 -5.58 15.28 10.69
CA LEU A 38 -4.40 15.21 11.57
C LEU A 38 -4.16 13.82 12.16
N VAL A 39 -5.23 13.10 12.53
CA VAL A 39 -5.14 11.72 13.01
C VAL A 39 -4.60 10.80 11.91
N SER A 40 -5.10 10.92 10.68
CA SER A 40 -4.61 10.12 9.55
C SER A 40 -3.17 10.45 9.17
N LEU A 41 -2.74 11.72 9.30
CA LEU A 41 -1.34 12.08 9.14
C LEU A 41 -0.45 11.43 10.22
N ALA A 42 -0.83 11.52 11.49
CA ALA A 42 -0.09 10.90 12.59
C ALA A 42 -0.04 9.36 12.44
N SER A 43 -1.14 8.77 11.98
CA SER A 43 -1.26 7.35 11.65
C SER A 43 -0.25 6.93 10.57
N GLN A 44 -0.17 7.66 9.45
CA GLN A 44 0.81 7.40 8.39
C GLN A 44 2.26 7.59 8.86
N PHE A 45 2.52 8.60 9.70
CA PHE A 45 3.84 8.79 10.28
C PHE A 45 4.27 7.60 11.14
N ASN A 46 3.37 7.11 11.99
CA ASN A 46 3.66 5.96 12.84
C ASN A 46 3.94 4.69 12.01
N ASP A 47 3.19 4.46 10.93
CA ASP A 47 3.40 3.31 10.06
C ASP A 47 4.71 3.44 9.27
N TYR A 48 5.03 4.63 8.78
CA TYR A 48 6.33 4.95 8.16
C TYR A 48 7.50 4.68 9.11
N VAL A 49 7.45 5.14 10.36
CA VAL A 49 8.55 4.93 11.32
C VAL A 49 8.72 3.46 11.66
N LYS A 50 7.64 2.70 11.85
CA LYS A 50 7.71 1.25 12.13
C LYS A 50 8.34 0.44 11.01
N THR A 51 8.14 0.86 9.76
CA THR A 51 8.61 0.13 8.58
C THR A 51 10.04 0.50 8.17
N THR A 52 10.49 1.71 8.51
CA THR A 52 11.81 2.23 8.11
C THR A 52 12.85 2.23 9.23
N ALA A 53 12.43 2.31 10.49
CA ALA A 53 13.35 2.24 11.61
C ALA A 53 13.69 0.76 11.89
N ASN A 54 14.95 0.39 11.68
CA ASN A 54 15.52 -0.93 12.00
C ASN A 54 15.67 -1.13 13.53
N VAL A 55 14.83 -0.48 14.33
CA VAL A 55 14.91 -0.39 15.78
C VAL A 55 13.55 -0.76 16.32
N GLU A 56 13.40 -2.04 16.71
CA GLU A 56 12.32 -2.44 17.58
C GLU A 56 12.28 -1.43 18.75
N HIS A 57 11.13 -0.82 19.03
CA HIS A 57 10.85 0.10 20.15
C HIS A 57 11.03 1.63 19.95
N ARG A 58 11.23 2.17 18.73
CA ARG A 58 11.17 3.63 18.53
C ARG A 58 9.71 4.14 18.53
N GLU A 59 9.27 4.76 19.63
CA GLU A 59 8.03 5.54 19.67
C GLU A 59 8.24 6.97 19.16
N ALA A 60 8.10 7.18 17.84
CA ALA A 60 8.08 8.52 17.27
C ALA A 60 6.66 9.11 17.30
N LYS A 61 6.52 10.40 17.64
CA LYS A 61 5.23 11.11 17.68
C LYS A 61 5.37 12.47 16.99
N LEU A 62 4.34 12.86 16.24
CA LEU A 62 4.21 14.21 15.67
C LEU A 62 3.50 15.13 16.67
N TYR A 63 4.02 16.34 16.82
CA TYR A 63 3.46 17.37 17.70
C TYR A 63 3.13 18.64 16.91
N VAL A 64 2.00 19.27 17.22
CA VAL A 64 1.67 20.62 16.72
C VAL A 64 2.47 21.65 17.52
N LYS A 65 3.40 22.33 16.85
CA LYS A 65 4.25 23.37 17.44
C LYS A 65 3.52 24.72 17.54
N GLU A 66 2.75 25.10 16.51
CA GLU A 66 2.08 26.40 16.41
C GLU A 66 0.86 26.32 15.47
N ILE A 67 -0.17 27.12 15.74
CA ILE A 67 -1.30 27.39 14.83
C ILE A 67 -1.34 28.89 14.55
N LYS A 68 -1.28 29.30 13.27
CA LYS A 68 -1.26 30.72 12.85
C LYS A 68 -2.63 31.19 12.33
N SER A 69 -2.87 32.50 12.32
CA SER A 69 -4.13 33.11 11.89
C SER A 69 -4.17 33.38 10.38
N GLY A 70 -5.37 33.29 9.77
CA GLY A 70 -5.64 33.55 8.34
C GLY A 70 -5.87 32.29 7.49
N SER A 71 -5.47 31.14 8.02
CA SER A 71 -5.55 29.79 7.45
C SER A 71 -5.21 28.78 8.55
N VAL A 72 -5.35 27.46 8.31
CA VAL A 72 -4.79 26.46 9.25
C VAL A 72 -3.35 26.16 8.85
N ILE A 73 -2.39 26.71 9.59
CA ILE A 73 -0.96 26.43 9.42
C ILE A 73 -0.48 25.62 10.63
N LEU A 74 0.09 24.45 10.38
CA LEU A 74 0.59 23.54 11.40
C LEU A 74 2.06 23.26 11.16
N ASP A 75 2.89 23.66 12.11
CA ASP A 75 4.30 23.26 12.17
C ASP A 75 4.39 21.95 12.97
N LEU A 76 4.84 20.87 12.34
CA LEU A 76 4.95 19.55 12.93
C LEU A 76 6.41 19.14 13.11
N ILE A 77 6.73 18.63 14.29
CA ILE A 77 8.07 18.13 14.65
C ILE A 77 7.98 16.73 15.25
N GLU A 78 9.05 15.97 15.12
CA GLU A 78 9.29 14.75 15.89
C GLU A 78 10.15 15.09 17.12
N ILE A 79 9.73 14.64 18.30
CA ILE A 79 10.54 14.72 19.52
C ILE A 79 10.99 13.31 19.88
N ALA A 80 12.27 13.00 19.68
CA ALA A 80 12.86 11.74 20.13
C ALA A 80 12.98 11.71 21.68
N THR A 81 12.71 10.57 22.29
CA THR A 81 12.85 10.37 23.74
C THR A 81 14.31 10.49 24.17
N VAL A 82 14.54 11.22 25.26
CA VAL A 82 15.86 11.54 25.84
C VAL A 82 16.62 10.24 26.17
N GLY A 83 17.71 9.96 25.44
CA GLY A 83 18.59 8.81 25.69
C GLY A 83 19.33 8.28 24.46
N ALA A 84 18.79 8.47 23.25
CA ALA A 84 19.50 8.27 21.99
C ALA A 84 20.10 9.61 21.52
N LEU A 85 21.28 9.59 20.91
CA LEU A 85 21.95 10.81 20.42
C LEU A 85 20.98 11.62 19.51
N PRO A 86 20.64 12.89 19.82
CA PRO A 86 19.35 13.45 19.37
C PRO A 86 19.28 13.96 17.91
N PHE A 87 20.34 13.85 17.11
CA PHE A 87 20.51 14.79 15.99
C PHE A 87 20.85 14.20 14.62
N ILE A 88 21.11 12.89 14.50
CA ILE A 88 21.29 12.26 13.18
C ILE A 88 19.99 11.60 12.69
N GLU A 89 19.11 11.14 13.59
CA GLU A 89 17.90 10.40 13.21
C GLU A 89 16.71 11.30 12.81
N ASN A 90 16.55 12.47 13.44
CA ASN A 90 15.34 13.30 13.26
C ASN A 90 15.26 13.97 11.88
N ILE A 91 16.40 14.40 11.30
CA ILE A 91 16.44 14.99 9.94
C ILE A 91 15.97 13.96 8.92
N ASN A 92 16.50 12.74 8.99
CA ASN A 92 16.14 11.67 8.08
C ASN A 92 14.67 11.25 8.23
N THR A 93 14.11 11.35 9.44
CA THR A 93 12.75 10.84 9.69
C THR A 93 11.67 11.78 9.17
N ILE A 94 11.74 13.09 9.43
CA ILE A 94 10.74 14.05 8.89
C ILE A 94 10.88 14.18 7.38
N VAL A 95 12.11 14.26 6.85
CA VAL A 95 12.35 14.35 5.41
C VAL A 95 11.92 13.06 4.71
N GLY A 96 12.30 11.90 5.24
CA GLY A 96 11.90 10.62 4.66
C GLY A 96 10.39 10.36 4.76
N PHE A 97 9.72 10.81 5.83
CA PHE A 97 8.27 10.77 5.90
C PHE A 97 7.61 11.68 4.86
N ALA A 98 8.17 12.87 4.62
CA ALA A 98 7.69 13.77 3.59
C ALA A 98 7.85 13.17 2.18
N GLU A 99 8.96 12.48 1.92
CA GLU A 99 9.17 11.71 0.69
C GLU A 99 8.16 10.56 0.57
N TYR A 100 7.91 9.83 1.65
CA TYR A 100 6.87 8.79 1.70
C TYR A 100 5.48 9.35 1.35
N LEU A 101 5.09 10.48 1.94
CA LEU A 101 3.83 11.16 1.60
C LEU A 101 3.80 11.55 0.12
N LYS A 102 4.89 12.15 -0.39
CA LYS A 102 5.00 12.55 -1.79
C LYS A 102 4.80 11.36 -2.72
N THR A 103 5.49 10.25 -2.47
CA THR A 103 5.33 8.99 -3.22
C THR A 103 3.89 8.51 -3.17
N GLY A 104 3.25 8.52 -2.00
CA GLY A 104 1.87 8.06 -1.88
C GLY A 104 0.86 8.92 -2.64
N PHE A 105 0.97 10.24 -2.52
CA PHE A 105 0.13 11.16 -3.31
C PHE A 105 0.37 11.00 -4.81
N GLN A 106 1.62 10.90 -5.25
CA GLN A 106 1.96 10.72 -6.68
C GLN A 106 1.43 9.40 -7.24
N TYR A 107 1.51 8.32 -6.47
CA TYR A 107 0.96 7.02 -6.85
C TYR A 107 -0.54 7.10 -7.14
N PHE A 108 -1.33 7.60 -6.18
CA PHE A 108 -2.79 7.70 -6.31
C PHE A 108 -3.23 8.76 -7.35
N LEU A 109 -2.37 9.74 -7.66
CA LEU A 109 -2.60 10.68 -8.76
C LEU A 109 -2.25 10.09 -10.13
N GLY A 110 -1.86 8.81 -10.21
CA GLY A 110 -1.64 8.09 -11.45
C GLY A 110 -0.28 8.36 -12.11
N ASN A 111 0.72 8.81 -11.33
CA ASN A 111 2.06 9.00 -11.87
C ASN A 111 2.70 7.63 -12.19
N LYS A 112 2.87 7.36 -13.49
CA LYS A 112 3.39 6.09 -14.03
C LYS A 112 4.83 5.77 -13.63
N GLU A 113 5.61 6.77 -13.21
CA GLU A 113 7.00 6.58 -12.75
C GLU A 113 7.08 6.16 -11.27
N THR A 114 5.97 6.29 -10.53
CA THR A 114 5.91 5.97 -9.11
C THR A 114 5.63 4.48 -8.92
N LYS A 115 6.54 3.76 -8.26
CA LYS A 115 6.33 2.34 -7.93
C LYS A 115 5.18 2.17 -6.95
N ASN A 116 4.46 1.06 -7.05
CA ASN A 116 3.42 0.69 -6.09
C ASN A 116 4.06 0.53 -4.69
N PRO A 117 3.64 1.33 -3.69
CA PRO A 117 4.18 1.27 -2.34
C PRO A 117 3.54 0.18 -1.45
N GLU A 118 2.77 -0.75 -2.04
CA GLU A 118 2.07 -1.85 -1.33
C GLU A 118 1.11 -1.35 -0.23
N PHE A 119 0.43 -0.24 -0.49
CA PHE A 119 -0.50 0.36 0.46
C PHE A 119 -1.69 -0.53 0.80
N SER A 120 -2.03 -0.55 2.08
CA SER A 120 -3.21 -1.21 2.61
C SER A 120 -4.49 -0.38 2.39
N THR A 121 -5.64 -0.99 2.66
CA THR A 121 -6.94 -0.28 2.69
C THR A 121 -6.99 0.82 3.76
N LYS A 122 -6.24 0.64 4.87
CA LYS A 122 -6.08 1.66 5.90
C LYS A 122 -5.30 2.86 5.36
N ASP A 123 -4.22 2.62 4.61
CA ASP A 123 -3.41 3.70 4.01
C ASP A 123 -4.25 4.50 3.03
N CYS A 124 -5.00 3.82 2.15
CA CYS A 124 -5.98 4.46 1.28
C CYS A 124 -6.91 5.40 2.05
N ASN A 125 -7.53 4.89 3.14
CA ASN A 125 -8.40 5.72 3.96
C ASN A 125 -7.65 6.92 4.56
N ASP A 126 -6.46 6.72 5.10
CA ASP A 126 -5.67 7.79 5.71
C ASP A 126 -5.30 8.89 4.71
N PHE A 127 -4.79 8.54 3.52
CA PHE A 127 -4.50 9.50 2.46
C PHE A 127 -5.75 10.29 2.04
N SER A 128 -6.90 9.64 1.92
CA SER A 128 -8.18 10.29 1.62
C SER A 128 -8.62 11.27 2.72
N GLN A 129 -8.43 10.92 4.00
CA GLN A 129 -8.77 11.79 5.13
C GLN A 129 -7.82 13.00 5.27
N ILE A 130 -6.54 12.88 4.90
CA ILE A 130 -5.58 13.99 4.96
C ILE A 130 -6.08 15.20 4.16
N VAL A 131 -6.62 14.96 2.96
CA VAL A 131 -7.10 16.03 2.05
C VAL A 131 -8.58 16.37 2.22
N ASN A 132 -9.31 15.65 3.07
CA ASN A 132 -10.74 15.83 3.29
C ASN A 132 -11.15 17.27 3.69
N PRO A 133 -10.38 18.03 4.51
CA PRO A 133 -10.73 19.42 4.83
C PRO A 133 -10.90 20.34 3.62
N ILE A 134 -10.16 20.08 2.54
CA ILE A 134 -10.21 20.91 1.32
C ILE A 134 -11.15 20.34 0.25
N ALA A 135 -11.40 19.03 0.26
CA ALA A 135 -12.31 18.40 -0.70
C ALA A 135 -13.74 18.97 -0.60
N LYS A 136 -14.20 19.35 0.60
CA LYS A 136 -15.54 19.88 0.83
C LYS A 136 -15.67 21.40 0.70
N ASP A 137 -14.56 22.11 0.47
CA ASP A 137 -14.53 23.57 0.43
C ASP A 137 -14.05 24.08 -0.93
N ASN A 138 -14.98 24.47 -1.80
CA ASN A 138 -14.67 24.89 -3.17
C ASN A 138 -13.73 26.10 -3.19
N GLY A 139 -12.62 25.96 -3.93
CA GLY A 139 -11.60 27.01 -4.06
C GLY A 139 -10.59 27.02 -2.90
N SER A 140 -10.62 26.02 -2.02
CA SER A 140 -9.59 25.81 -1.01
C SER A 140 -8.38 25.07 -1.58
N GLN A 141 -7.27 25.09 -0.83
CA GLN A 141 -6.00 24.45 -1.20
C GLN A 141 -5.27 23.94 0.05
N ILE A 142 -4.56 22.83 -0.10
CA ILE A 142 -3.60 22.32 0.89
C ILE A 142 -2.20 22.36 0.30
N ASN A 143 -1.24 22.80 1.11
CA ASN A 143 0.18 22.75 0.81
C ASN A 143 0.88 21.97 1.92
N ILE A 144 1.65 20.95 1.55
CA ILE A 144 2.51 20.21 2.46
C ILE A 144 3.95 20.48 2.03
N ASN A 145 4.77 20.90 2.98
CA ASN A 145 6.17 21.23 2.75
C ASN A 145 7.03 20.70 3.89
N THR A 146 8.31 20.48 3.64
CA THR A 146 9.32 20.40 4.69
C THR A 146 10.14 21.68 4.73
N THR A 147 10.65 22.02 5.91
CA THR A 147 11.70 23.04 6.03
C THR A 147 12.89 22.52 6.82
N ILE A 148 14.09 22.86 6.36
CA ILE A 148 15.36 22.62 7.07
C ILE A 148 16.05 23.98 7.19
N ASN A 149 16.15 24.53 8.40
CA ASN A 149 16.77 25.83 8.66
C ASN A 149 16.20 26.99 7.81
N GLY A 150 14.92 26.90 7.41
CA GLY A 150 14.26 27.90 6.56
C GLY A 150 14.22 27.53 5.08
N ASP A 151 15.05 26.59 4.60
CA ASP A 151 14.97 26.09 3.23
C ASP A 151 13.72 25.23 3.06
N VAL A 152 12.85 25.57 2.10
CA VAL A 152 11.53 24.92 1.91
C VAL A 152 11.59 23.94 0.74
N THR A 153 11.12 22.72 0.97
CA THR A 153 10.90 21.71 -0.09
C THR A 153 9.42 21.37 -0.18
N ASN A 154 8.86 21.39 -1.40
CA ASN A 154 7.46 21.07 -1.62
C ASN A 154 7.23 19.55 -1.68
N VAL A 155 6.24 19.10 -0.92
CA VAL A 155 5.77 17.71 -0.88
C VAL A 155 4.51 17.57 -1.71
N LEU A 156 3.55 18.47 -1.49
CA LEU A 156 2.26 18.48 -2.15
C LEU A 156 1.74 19.90 -2.28
N VAL A 157 1.13 20.19 -3.43
CA VAL A 157 0.16 21.28 -3.61
C VAL A 157 -1.08 20.64 -4.22
N MET A 158 -2.23 20.85 -3.60
CA MET A 158 -3.48 20.26 -4.08
C MET A 158 -4.66 21.20 -3.82
N THR A 159 -5.43 21.45 -4.86
CA THR A 159 -6.67 22.24 -4.85
C THR A 159 -7.87 21.39 -4.42
N SER A 160 -8.98 22.04 -4.05
CA SER A 160 -10.24 21.35 -3.71
C SER A 160 -10.77 20.44 -4.84
N LEU A 161 -10.55 20.80 -6.11
CA LEU A 161 -10.96 19.99 -7.27
C LEU A 161 -10.12 18.71 -7.37
N GLU A 162 -8.81 18.84 -7.24
CA GLU A 162 -7.87 17.71 -7.24
C GLU A 162 -8.12 16.80 -6.03
N ALA A 163 -8.38 17.36 -4.84
CA ALA A 163 -8.69 16.60 -3.65
C ALA A 163 -9.98 15.77 -3.81
N ASN A 164 -11.03 16.34 -4.41
CA ASN A 164 -12.24 15.59 -4.73
C ASN A 164 -11.97 14.45 -5.72
N ALA A 165 -11.21 14.71 -6.78
CA ALA A 165 -10.83 13.69 -7.77
C ALA A 165 -10.01 12.57 -7.12
N PHE A 166 -9.02 12.95 -6.31
CA PHE A 166 -8.17 12.05 -5.54
C PHE A 166 -8.97 11.14 -4.60
N GLN A 167 -9.92 11.68 -3.84
CA GLN A 167 -10.78 10.87 -2.96
C GLN A 167 -11.62 9.86 -3.76
N ASN A 168 -12.06 10.21 -4.97
CA ASN A 168 -12.79 9.28 -5.83
C ASN A 168 -11.89 8.15 -6.36
N ILE A 169 -10.65 8.47 -6.75
CA ILE A 169 -9.66 7.48 -7.20
C ILE A 169 -9.36 6.50 -6.06
N ILE A 170 -8.99 7.00 -4.89
CA ILE A 170 -8.71 6.17 -3.71
C ILE A 170 -9.91 5.30 -3.34
N LYS A 171 -11.14 5.83 -3.41
CA LYS A 171 -12.35 5.05 -3.14
C LYS A 171 -12.53 3.90 -4.14
N SER A 172 -12.12 4.08 -5.38
CA SER A 172 -12.13 3.01 -6.38
C SER A 172 -11.04 1.98 -6.09
N GLU A 173 -9.81 2.41 -5.82
CA GLU A 173 -8.69 1.52 -5.53
C GLU A 173 -8.89 0.73 -4.24
N SER A 174 -9.31 1.37 -3.16
CA SER A 174 -9.62 0.69 -1.89
C SER A 174 -10.72 -0.35 -2.03
N LYS A 175 -11.73 -0.11 -2.88
CA LYS A 175 -12.72 -1.14 -3.22
C LYS A 175 -12.08 -2.31 -3.94
N GLN A 176 -11.17 -2.06 -4.89
CA GLN A 176 -10.45 -3.13 -5.59
C GLN A 176 -9.55 -3.94 -4.64
N MET A 177 -8.97 -3.31 -3.62
CA MET A 177 -8.19 -4.00 -2.57
C MET A 177 -9.07 -4.83 -1.62
N LEU A 178 -10.33 -4.45 -1.42
CA LEU A 178 -11.31 -5.18 -0.60
C LEU A 178 -12.04 -6.27 -1.37
N LEU A 179 -12.02 -6.22 -2.72
CA LEU A 179 -12.34 -7.43 -3.48
C LEU A 179 -11.40 -8.50 -2.95
N PRO A 180 -11.91 -9.67 -2.53
CA PRO A 180 -11.06 -10.74 -2.01
C PRO A 180 -9.91 -10.87 -2.97
N GLU A 181 -8.70 -10.55 -2.49
CA GLU A 181 -7.56 -10.43 -3.37
C GLU A 181 -7.58 -11.64 -4.29
N GLN A 182 -7.27 -11.39 -5.55
CA GLN A 182 -6.66 -12.40 -6.39
C GLN A 182 -5.30 -12.87 -5.80
N LYS A 183 -5.12 -12.91 -4.47
CA LYS A 183 -4.00 -13.60 -3.81
C LYS A 183 -4.20 -15.07 -4.09
N GLY A 184 -3.25 -15.62 -4.85
CA GLY A 184 -3.36 -16.95 -5.41
C GLY A 184 -4.13 -17.01 -6.72
N SER A 185 -4.61 -15.90 -7.30
CA SER A 185 -5.16 -15.94 -8.66
C SER A 185 -4.05 -15.77 -9.68
N HIS A 186 -4.01 -16.70 -10.62
CA HIS A 186 -3.02 -16.74 -11.70
C HIS A 186 -3.78 -16.85 -13.01
N GLU A 187 -3.48 -15.94 -13.93
CA GLU A 187 -4.10 -15.91 -15.25
C GLU A 187 -3.22 -16.65 -16.27
N LYS A 188 -3.88 -17.34 -17.21
CA LYS A 188 -3.25 -18.03 -18.35
C LYS A 188 -2.09 -18.94 -17.95
N VAL A 189 -2.29 -19.73 -16.89
CA VAL A 189 -1.32 -20.76 -16.48
C VAL A 189 -1.65 -22.10 -17.11
N VAL A 190 -0.62 -22.89 -17.37
CA VAL A 190 -0.77 -24.26 -17.88
C VAL A 190 -1.08 -25.19 -16.73
N MET A 191 -2.26 -25.81 -16.79
CA MET A 191 -2.71 -26.85 -15.88
C MET A 191 -2.81 -28.18 -16.64
N TYR A 192 -2.31 -29.26 -16.06
CA TYR A 192 -2.53 -30.61 -16.57
C TYR A 192 -2.97 -31.54 -15.45
N PHE A 193 -3.80 -32.54 -15.76
CA PHE A 193 -4.29 -33.47 -14.75
C PHE A 193 -3.26 -34.55 -14.43
N ASP A 194 -3.06 -34.77 -13.13
CA ASP A 194 -2.32 -35.91 -12.58
C ASP A 194 -3.26 -37.10 -12.40
N THR A 195 -4.48 -36.84 -11.90
CA THR A 195 -5.53 -37.85 -11.78
C THR A 195 -6.90 -37.26 -12.07
N THR A 196 -7.75 -37.99 -12.79
CA THR A 196 -9.17 -37.63 -13.00
C THR A 196 -10.09 -38.79 -12.61
N LYS A 197 -11.30 -38.47 -12.15
CA LYS A 197 -12.40 -39.44 -12.00
C LYS A 197 -13.54 -39.06 -12.94
N SER A 198 -14.02 -40.03 -13.70
CA SER A 198 -15.05 -39.86 -14.75
C SER A 198 -16.46 -39.53 -14.22
N ASN A 199 -16.66 -39.38 -12.90
CA ASN A 199 -17.98 -39.23 -12.29
C ASN A 199 -18.28 -37.77 -11.91
N ILE A 200 -19.27 -37.17 -12.57
CA ILE A 200 -19.71 -35.77 -12.40
C ILE A 200 -20.04 -35.43 -10.93
N LYS A 201 -20.60 -36.38 -10.17
CA LYS A 201 -21.10 -36.12 -8.81
C LYS A 201 -20.01 -36.07 -7.75
N ALA A 202 -18.77 -36.44 -8.08
CA ALA A 202 -17.68 -36.47 -7.12
C ALA A 202 -16.77 -35.26 -7.33
N ASP A 203 -16.84 -34.27 -6.44
CA ASP A 203 -15.81 -33.22 -6.32
C ASP A 203 -14.51 -33.75 -5.69
N THR A 204 -14.43 -35.07 -5.47
CA THR A 204 -13.34 -35.76 -4.80
C THR A 204 -12.63 -36.70 -5.78
N GLY A 205 -11.37 -36.38 -6.09
CA GLY A 205 -10.48 -37.26 -6.88
C GLY A 205 -9.84 -36.62 -8.11
N ASN A 206 -10.27 -35.43 -8.53
CA ASN A 206 -9.58 -34.68 -9.59
C ASN A 206 -8.39 -33.92 -8.98
N ARG A 207 -7.21 -34.15 -9.54
CA ARG A 207 -5.98 -33.47 -9.14
C ARG A 207 -5.19 -33.02 -10.36
N ALA A 208 -4.58 -31.85 -10.26
CA ALA A 208 -3.80 -31.26 -11.32
C ALA A 208 -2.52 -30.64 -10.78
N ILE A 209 -1.57 -30.42 -11.69
CA ILE A 209 -0.30 -29.74 -11.45
C ILE A 209 -0.29 -28.46 -12.30
N ILE A 210 0.23 -27.38 -11.71
CA ILE A 210 0.54 -26.13 -12.38
C ILE A 210 1.97 -25.78 -11.97
N GLU A 211 2.95 -26.14 -12.79
CA GLU A 211 4.36 -26.08 -12.42
C GLU A 211 4.86 -24.67 -12.11
N SER A 212 4.25 -23.65 -12.71
CA SER A 212 4.54 -22.25 -12.44
C SER A 212 4.10 -21.78 -11.04
N ILE A 213 3.25 -22.55 -10.36
CA ILE A 213 2.76 -22.28 -9.00
C ILE A 213 3.39 -23.25 -8.00
N ASP A 214 3.17 -24.55 -8.17
CA ASP A 214 3.75 -25.60 -7.34
C ASP A 214 3.86 -26.89 -8.17
N LYS A 215 4.99 -27.58 -8.04
CA LYS A 215 5.24 -28.87 -8.70
C LYS A 215 4.42 -30.02 -8.08
N LYS A 216 3.74 -29.78 -6.96
CA LYS A 216 2.87 -30.76 -6.30
C LYS A 216 1.46 -30.73 -6.88
N SER A 217 0.95 -31.93 -7.12
CA SER A 217 -0.45 -32.19 -7.47
C SER A 217 -1.39 -31.69 -6.35
N ALA A 218 -2.43 -30.94 -6.72
CA ALA A 218 -3.44 -30.40 -5.79
C ALA A 218 -4.86 -30.66 -6.30
N ARG A 219 -5.86 -30.59 -5.41
CA ARG A 219 -7.27 -30.83 -5.75
C ARG A 219 -7.76 -29.78 -6.74
N VAL A 220 -8.55 -30.19 -7.73
CA VAL A 220 -9.20 -29.26 -8.67
C VAL A 220 -10.65 -29.02 -8.26
N ILE A 221 -11.04 -27.76 -8.23
CA ILE A 221 -12.42 -27.28 -8.05
C ILE A 221 -12.76 -26.44 -9.29
N PHE A 222 -13.98 -26.54 -9.80
CA PHE A 222 -14.43 -25.73 -10.93
C PHE A 222 -15.38 -24.64 -10.44
N ASP A 223 -15.28 -23.44 -11.01
CA ASP A 223 -16.18 -22.34 -10.67
C ASP A 223 -17.62 -22.60 -11.11
N THR A 224 -17.82 -23.34 -12.21
CA THR A 224 -19.13 -23.73 -12.73
C THR A 224 -19.15 -25.19 -13.19
N ASP A 225 -20.35 -25.79 -13.19
CA ASP A 225 -20.56 -27.15 -13.73
C ASP A 225 -20.30 -27.21 -15.24
N ASP A 226 -20.64 -26.16 -15.99
CA ASP A 226 -20.36 -26.07 -17.43
C ASP A 226 -18.85 -26.16 -17.74
N LEU A 227 -18.03 -25.47 -16.94
CA LEU A 227 -16.57 -25.50 -17.08
C LEU A 227 -16.01 -26.89 -16.76
N LYS A 228 -16.57 -27.55 -15.74
CA LYS A 228 -16.25 -28.93 -15.36
C LYS A 228 -16.58 -29.91 -16.49
N GLU A 229 -17.75 -29.79 -17.11
CA GLU A 229 -18.14 -30.63 -18.24
C GLU A 229 -17.24 -30.41 -19.46
N LYS A 230 -16.98 -29.16 -19.81
CA LYS A 230 -16.09 -28.80 -20.94
C LYS A 230 -14.70 -29.39 -20.80
N ILE A 231 -14.14 -29.40 -19.58
CA ILE A 231 -12.77 -29.88 -19.32
C ILE A 231 -12.73 -31.41 -19.17
N LEU A 232 -13.63 -32.01 -18.40
CA LEU A 232 -13.55 -33.45 -18.05
C LEU A 232 -14.21 -34.38 -19.07
N LYS A 233 -15.13 -33.86 -19.87
CA LYS A 233 -15.92 -34.63 -20.85
C LYS A 233 -15.84 -34.04 -22.26
N GLY A 234 -14.88 -33.16 -22.51
CA GLY A 234 -14.57 -32.72 -23.86
C GLY A 234 -14.19 -33.90 -24.76
N GLU A 235 -13.98 -33.61 -26.04
CA GLU A 235 -13.56 -34.62 -27.02
C GLU A 235 -12.15 -35.16 -26.72
N GLU A 236 -11.33 -34.37 -26.04
CA GLU A 236 -9.94 -34.68 -25.70
C GLU A 236 -9.80 -35.43 -24.37
N ASN A 237 -8.81 -36.31 -24.26
CA ASN A 237 -8.48 -37.01 -23.02
C ASN A 237 -7.85 -36.04 -22.00
N PRO A 238 -8.45 -35.84 -20.81
CA PRO A 238 -7.91 -34.89 -19.83
C PRO A 238 -6.52 -35.21 -19.27
N LEU A 239 -6.10 -36.48 -19.33
CA LEU A 239 -4.78 -36.90 -18.83
C LEU A 239 -3.65 -36.67 -19.84
N THR A 240 -3.96 -36.40 -21.11
CA THR A 240 -2.95 -36.09 -22.14
C THR A 240 -3.05 -34.64 -22.62
N THR A 241 -3.95 -33.84 -22.03
CA THR A 241 -4.26 -32.47 -22.47
C THR A 241 -3.73 -31.45 -21.48
N GLY A 242 -3.04 -30.42 -21.99
CA GLY A 242 -2.70 -29.20 -21.28
C GLY A 242 -3.81 -28.17 -21.44
N TYR A 243 -4.19 -27.52 -20.33
CA TYR A 243 -5.25 -26.52 -20.27
C TYR A 243 -4.66 -25.18 -19.85
N VAL A 244 -4.84 -24.14 -20.66
CA VAL A 244 -4.48 -22.77 -20.28
C VAL A 244 -5.67 -22.13 -19.61
N VAL A 245 -5.52 -21.85 -18.32
CA VAL A 245 -6.62 -21.51 -17.43
C VAL A 245 -6.29 -20.31 -16.55
N ASP A 246 -7.34 -19.64 -16.11
CA ASP A 246 -7.25 -18.75 -14.95
C ASP A 246 -7.65 -19.57 -13.71
N VAL A 247 -6.81 -19.53 -12.69
CA VAL A 247 -7.04 -20.27 -11.44
C VAL A 247 -7.01 -19.35 -10.24
N LYS A 248 -7.61 -19.81 -9.15
CA LYS A 248 -7.40 -19.29 -7.80
C LYS A 248 -6.83 -20.41 -6.92
N VAL A 249 -5.75 -20.12 -6.22
CA VAL A 249 -5.07 -21.01 -5.27
C VAL A 249 -5.76 -20.91 -3.93
N GLU A 250 -6.21 -22.05 -3.44
CA GLU A 250 -6.78 -22.22 -2.11
C GLU A 250 -5.73 -22.87 -1.20
N ASN A 251 -5.34 -22.16 -0.14
CA ASN A 251 -4.34 -22.61 0.82
C ASN A 251 -4.98 -23.00 2.15
N VAL A 252 -4.45 -24.04 2.80
CA VAL A 252 -4.79 -24.42 4.18
C VAL A 252 -3.50 -24.48 5.00
N LYS A 253 -3.40 -23.64 6.03
CA LYS A 253 -2.18 -23.53 6.87
C LYS A 253 -0.91 -23.29 6.02
N ASP A 254 -0.99 -22.32 5.12
CA ASP A 254 0.10 -21.90 4.21
C ASP A 254 0.61 -23.00 3.27
N LYS A 255 -0.21 -24.02 3.00
CA LYS A 255 0.07 -25.07 2.03
C LYS A 255 -1.01 -25.13 0.96
N LEU A 256 -0.58 -25.32 -0.29
CA LEU A 256 -1.47 -25.52 -1.43
C LEU A 256 -2.45 -26.68 -1.15
N ALA A 257 -3.74 -26.35 -1.13
CA ALA A 257 -4.80 -27.32 -0.89
C ALA A 257 -5.59 -27.61 -2.17
N ALA A 258 -5.90 -26.58 -2.97
CA ALA A 258 -6.64 -26.74 -4.22
C ALA A 258 -6.36 -25.62 -5.24
N TYR A 259 -6.60 -25.95 -6.51
CA TYR A 259 -6.78 -25.01 -7.60
C TYR A 259 -8.27 -24.88 -7.91
N LYS A 260 -8.82 -23.68 -7.83
CA LYS A 260 -10.15 -23.35 -8.32
C LYS A 260 -10.04 -22.78 -9.73
N VAL A 261 -10.46 -23.54 -10.74
CA VAL A 261 -10.44 -23.14 -12.15
C VAL A 261 -11.60 -22.20 -12.43
N MET A 262 -11.28 -21.01 -12.91
CA MET A 262 -12.24 -19.93 -13.15
C MET A 262 -12.57 -19.80 -14.63
N VAL A 263 -11.56 -19.88 -15.50
CA VAL A 263 -11.70 -19.68 -16.95
C VAL A 263 -10.82 -20.67 -17.69
N LEU A 264 -11.31 -21.18 -18.83
CA LEU A 264 -10.53 -21.94 -19.81
C LEU A 264 -10.35 -21.11 -21.07
N HIS A 265 -9.10 -20.84 -21.44
CA HIS A 265 -8.74 -20.07 -22.64
C HIS A 265 -8.47 -20.98 -23.84
N GLU A 266 -7.58 -21.95 -23.68
CA GLU A 266 -7.14 -22.84 -24.76
C GLU A 266 -6.72 -24.22 -24.23
N THR A 267 -6.63 -25.18 -25.14
CA THR A 267 -6.21 -26.56 -24.86
C THR A 267 -5.21 -27.01 -25.92
N PHE A 268 -4.21 -27.80 -25.51
CA PHE A 268 -3.22 -28.39 -26.41
C PHE A 268 -2.82 -29.79 -25.93
N GLN A 269 -2.35 -30.65 -26.83
CA GLN A 269 -1.85 -31.98 -26.46
C GLN A 269 -0.47 -31.87 -25.81
N LEU A 270 -0.25 -32.58 -24.72
CA LEU A 270 1.05 -32.68 -24.05
C LEU A 270 1.92 -33.69 -24.82
N ASP A 271 3.13 -33.29 -25.19
CA ASP A 271 4.09 -34.22 -25.79
C ASP A 271 4.55 -35.24 -24.74
N GLU A 272 4.44 -36.55 -25.03
CA GLU A 272 4.79 -37.65 -24.11
C GLU A 272 6.30 -37.74 -23.75
N ASN A 273 7.14 -36.79 -24.19
CA ASN A 273 8.61 -36.88 -24.13
C ASN A 273 9.31 -35.68 -23.43
N ALA A 274 8.64 -34.95 -22.54
CA ALA A 274 9.27 -33.87 -21.76
C ALA A 274 9.68 -34.32 -20.34
#